data_AF-A0A6G6ZB63-F1
#
_entry.id   AF-A0A6G6ZB63-F1
#
_cell.length_a   1.000
_cell.length_b   1.000
_cell.length_c   1.000
_cell.angle_alpha   90.00
_cell.angle_beta   90.00
_cell.angle_gamma   90.00
#
_symmetry.space_group_name_H-M   'P 1'
#
loop_
_entity.id
_entity.type
_entity.pdbx_description
1 polymer ?
#
loop_
_entity_poly.entity_id
_entity_poly.type
_entity_poly.pdbx_seq_one_letter_code
_entity_poly.pdbx_strand_id
1 'polypeptide(L)' 'MVTKWVADRGFGFIKPDSGGDDVFLHIKALPLGSEPQEGTRVTYDVTNDARSGKSRAVNVHTRSQ' A
#
# COMPACT_ATOMS: atom_id res chain seq x y z
N MET A 1 8.10 -0.11 0.22
CA MET A 1 8.00 -1.03 1.38
C MET A 1 6.84 -0.61 2.27
N VAL A 2 6.10 -1.55 2.86
CA VAL A 2 5.04 -1.24 3.83
C VAL A 2 5.67 -0.77 5.13
N THR A 3 5.41 0.47 5.52
CA THR A 3 5.96 1.07 6.76
C THR A 3 5.01 0.97 7.93
N LYS A 4 3.70 0.88 7.64
CA LYS A 4 2.66 0.76 8.64
C LYS A 4 1.49 -0.03 8.09
N TRP A 5 0.98 -0.98 8.87
CA TRP A 5 -0.26 -1.70 8.57
C TRP A 5 -1.17 -1.72 9.79
N VAL A 6 -2.42 -1.29 9.62
CA VAL A 6 -3.44 -1.26 10.67
C VAL A 6 -4.55 -2.23 10.30
N ALA A 7 -4.36 -3.51 10.64
CA ALA A 7 -5.25 -4.61 10.27
C ALA A 7 -6.71 -4.35 10.69
N ASP A 8 -6.93 -3.88 11.92
CA ASP A 8 -8.27 -3.57 12.45
C ASP A 8 -9.04 -2.54 11.60
N ARG A 9 -8.32 -1.68 10.88
CA ARG A 9 -8.92 -0.66 10.00
C ARG A 9 -8.76 -0.98 8.51
N GLY A 10 -8.07 -2.06 8.16
CA GLY A 10 -7.84 -2.49 6.78
C GLY A 10 -7.09 -1.47 5.91
N PHE A 11 -6.14 -0.72 6.48
CA PHE A 11 -5.30 0.19 5.70
C PHE A 11 -3.87 0.27 6.22
N GLY A 12 -2.98 0.80 5.38
CA GLY A 12 -1.59 1.05 5.71
C GLY A 12 -0.97 2.10 4.81
N PHE A 13 0.36 2.19 4.90
CA PHE A 13 1.16 3.11 4.12
C PHE A 13 2.37 2.39 3.52
N ILE A 14 2.69 2.77 2.29
CA ILE A 14 3.84 2.28 1.56
C ILE A 14 4.79 3.44 1.32
N LYS A 15 6.04 3.26 1.74
CA LYS A 15 7.13 4.16 1.40
C LYS A 15 7.73 3.76 0.04
N PRO A 16 7.68 4.62 -0.99
CA PRO A 16 8.30 4.35 -2.28
C PRO A 16 9.82 4.30 -2.18
N ASP A 17 10.47 3.41 -2.94
CA ASP A 17 11.93 3.36 -2.99
C ASP A 17 12.53 4.56 -3.76
N SER A 18 11.74 5.20 -4.64
CA SER A 18 12.11 6.44 -5.36
C SER A 18 12.16 7.68 -4.46
N GLY A 19 11.74 7.57 -3.19
CA GLY A 19 11.43 8.71 -2.34
C GLY A 19 10.07 9.34 -2.68
N GLY A 20 9.73 10.41 -1.94
CA GLY A 20 8.43 11.08 -2.02
C GLY A 20 7.51 10.76 -0.83
N ASP A 21 6.25 11.17 -0.96
CA ASP A 21 5.23 10.99 0.08
C ASP A 21 4.81 9.53 0.21
N ASP A 22 4.38 9.17 1.42
CA ASP A 22 3.81 7.85 1.68
C ASP A 22 2.54 7.63 0.85
N VAL A 23 2.48 6.47 0.22
CA VAL A 23 1.35 6.05 -0.62
C VAL A 23 0.34 5.31 0.23
N PHE A 24 -0.92 5.74 0.17
CA PHE A 24 -1.99 5.10 0.94
C PHE A 24 -2.32 3.71 0.38
N LEU A 25 -2.33 2.71 1.26
CA LEU A 25 -2.68 1.32 0.95
C LEU A 25 -4.00 0.96 1.62
N HIS A 26 -4.97 0.49 0.87
CA HIS A 26 -6.25 -0.01 1.39
C HIS A 26 -6.36 -1.52 1.20
N ILE A 27 -7.03 -2.23 2.10
CA ILE A 27 -7.21 -3.69 2.01
C ILE A 27 -7.85 -4.16 0.70
N LYS A 28 -8.72 -3.31 0.11
CA LYS A 28 -9.33 -3.57 -1.21
C LYS A 28 -8.33 -3.59 -2.38
N ALA A 29 -7.14 -3.00 -2.21
CA ALA A 29 -6.10 -3.01 -3.23
C ALA A 29 -5.24 -4.28 -3.16
N LEU A 30 -5.37 -5.05 -2.08
CA LEU A 30 -4.69 -6.32 -1.87
C LEU A 30 -5.55 -7.49 -2.38
N PRO A 31 -4.93 -8.63 -2.74
CA PRO A 31 -5.65 -9.86 -3.03
C PRO A 31 -6.39 -10.36 -1.79
N LEU A 32 -7.47 -11.10 -2.01
CA LEU A 32 -8.23 -11.74 -0.95
C LEU A 32 -7.33 -12.63 -0.09
N GLY A 33 -7.41 -12.46 1.23
CA GLY A 33 -6.60 -13.21 2.20
C GLY A 33 -5.14 -12.78 2.30
N SER A 34 -4.75 -11.66 1.65
CA SER A 34 -3.40 -11.11 1.75
C SER A 34 -3.37 -9.90 2.67
N GLU A 35 -2.62 -9.99 3.76
CA GLU A 35 -2.37 -8.89 4.68
C GLU A 35 -0.85 -8.68 4.81
N PRO A 36 -0.31 -7.55 4.34
CA PRO A 36 1.12 -7.29 4.44
C PRO A 36 1.48 -6.95 5.88
N GLN A 37 2.63 -7.47 6.32
CA GLN A 37 3.24 -7.03 7.57
C GLN A 37 4.10 -5.79 7.34
N GLU A 38 4.38 -5.05 8.41
CA GLU A 38 5.35 -3.95 8.37
C GLU A 38 6.72 -4.49 7.94
N GLY A 39 7.43 -3.74 7.10
CA GLY A 39 8.68 -4.18 6.48
C GLY A 39 8.50 -5.02 5.20
N THR A 40 7.27 -5.44 4.86
CA THR A 40 7.04 -6.24 3.64
C THR A 40 7.27 -5.40 2.39
N ARG A 41 7.99 -5.97 1.42
CA ARG A 41 8.08 -5.39 0.07
C ARG A 41 6.86 -5.80 -0.74
N VAL A 42 6.22 -4.79 -1.34
CA VAL A 42 5.05 -4.96 -2.18
C VAL A 42 5.30 -4.26 -3.50
N THR A 43 4.76 -4.83 -4.57
CA THR A 43 4.66 -4.17 -5.88
C THR A 43 3.27 -3.60 -6.03
N TYR A 44 3.15 -2.40 -6.59
CA TYR A 44 1.89 -1.68 -6.69
C TYR A 44 1.95 -0.67 -7.82
N ASP A 45 0.78 -0.31 -8.34
CA ASP A 45 0.62 0.86 -9.19
C ASP A 45 0.16 2.05 -8.34
N VAL A 46 0.57 3.25 -8.72
CA VAL A 46 0.11 4.49 -8.09
C VAL A 46 -0.95 5.13 -8.97
N THR A 47 -2.10 5.44 -8.37
CA THR A 47 -3.10 6.30 -8.99
C THR A 47 -3.30 7.53 -8.10
N ASN A 48 -3.51 8.68 -8.72
CA ASN A 48 -3.77 9.91 -8.01
C ASN A 48 -5.28 10.03 -7.79
N ASP A 49 -5.72 10.18 -6.54
CA ASP A 49 -7.12 10.47 -6.27
C ASP A 49 -7.39 11.94 -6.55
N ALA A 50 -8.02 12.22 -7.69
CA ALA A 50 -8.31 13.59 -8.14
C ALA A 50 -9.15 14.40 -7.14
N ARG A 51 -9.85 13.75 -6.18
CA ARG A 51 -10.60 14.46 -5.13
C ARG A 51 -9.74 14.87 -3.95
N SER A 52 -8.74 14.07 -3.58
CA SER A 52 -7.90 14.34 -2.40
C SER A 52 -6.49 14.82 -2.73
N GLY A 53 -6.07 14.74 -4.00
CA GLY A 53 -4.71 15.02 -4.45
C GLY A 53 -3.66 14.03 -3.94
N LYS A 54 -4.10 12.93 -3.29
CA LYS A 54 -3.21 11.97 -2.63
C LYS A 54 -2.97 10.74 -3.53
N SER A 55 -1.75 10.23 -3.45
CA SER A 55 -1.36 8.98 -4.10
C SER A 55 -1.93 7.79 -3.33
N ARG A 56 -2.62 6.89 -4.04
CA ARG A 56 -3.11 5.62 -3.51
C ARG A 56 -2.54 4.45 -4.31
N ALA A 57 -2.23 3.37 -3.61
CA ALA A 57 -1.74 2.13 -4.19
C ALA A 57 -2.92 1.31 -4.73
N VAL A 58 -2.78 0.79 -5.95
CA VAL A 58 -3.71 -0.14 -6.60
C VAL A 58 -2.92 -1.32 -7.17
N ASN A 59 -3.62 -2.42 -7.50
CA ASN A 59 -2.99 -3.65 -8.01
C ASN A 59 -1.83 -4.13 -7.14
N VAL A 60 -2.03 -4.16 -5.82
CA VAL A 60 -0.96 -4.41 -4.86
C VAL A 60 -0.71 -5.90 -4.78
N HIS A 61 0.54 -6.31 -4.91
CA HIS A 61 0.95 -7.70 -4.76
C HIS A 61 2.05 -7.78 -3.71
N THR A 62 1.84 -8.64 -2.73
CA THR A 62 2.84 -8.96 -1.72
C THR A 62 3.84 -9.92 -2.33
N ARG A 63 5.12 -9.55 -2.39
CA ARG A 63 6.18 -10.55 -2.60
C ARG A 63 6.38 -11.26 -1.27
N SER A 64 5.68 -12.36 -1.07
CA SER A 64 6.07 -13.36 -0.08
C SER A 64 7.44 -13.89 -0.49
N GLN A 65 8.48 -13.58 0.29
CA GLN A 65 9.71 -14.37 0.30
C GLN A 65 9.48 -15.67 1.06
#